data_AF-A0A0C2FVK6-F1
#
_entry.id   AF-A0A0C2FVK6-F1
#
_cell.length_a   1.000
_cell.length_b   1.000
_cell.length_c   1.000
_cell.angle_alpha   90.00
_cell.angle_beta   90.00
_cell.angle_gamma   90.00
#
_symmetry.space_group_name_H-M   'P 1'
#
loop_
_entity.id
_entity.type
_entity.pdbx_description
1 polymer ?
#
loop_
_entity_poly.entity_id
_entity_poly.type
_entity_poly.pdbx_seq_one_letter_code
_entity_poly.pdbx_strand_id
1 'polypeptide(L)'
;HFVCYVCEKPFLGHRHYERKGLAYCEQHYHKLYGNVCYKCGEACGGEVFQALQKSWCIKCFACSLCDKKMDHRTKFYEFDMKPTCKRCYDRFPTELKKRISDSLKDRDIENQRRRSLSPAAMRQV
;
A
#
# COMPACT_ATOMS: atom_id res chain seq x y z
N HIS A 1 23.46 1.39 -27.80
CA HIS A 1 23.38 2.38 -26.70
C HIS A 1 22.58 1.80 -25.56
N PHE A 2 22.97 2.05 -24.30
CA PHE A 2 22.23 1.58 -23.13
C PHE A 2 21.12 2.59 -22.80
N VAL A 3 19.86 2.18 -23.01
CA VAL A 3 18.67 3.05 -23.00
C VAL A 3 17.53 2.43 -22.18
N CYS A 4 16.57 3.25 -21.75
CA CYS A 4 15.35 2.76 -21.11
C CYS A 4 14.46 2.00 -22.10
N TYR A 5 13.98 0.82 -21.72
CA TYR A 5 13.10 -0.02 -22.53
C TYR A 5 11.75 0.63 -22.89
N VAL A 6 11.27 1.59 -22.11
CA VAL A 6 9.92 2.20 -22.31
C VAL A 6 9.97 3.50 -23.08
N CYS A 7 10.95 4.36 -22.83
CA CYS A 7 11.04 5.68 -23.50
C CYS A 7 12.27 5.86 -24.37
N GLU A 8 13.12 4.84 -24.48
CA GLU A 8 14.30 4.78 -25.35
C GLU A 8 15.36 5.87 -25.09
N LYS A 9 15.21 6.64 -24.00
CA LYS A 9 16.19 7.66 -23.60
C LYS A 9 17.48 6.98 -23.12
N PRO A 10 18.66 7.44 -23.58
CA PRO A 10 19.94 6.90 -23.11
C PRO A 10 20.19 7.26 -21.65
N PHE A 11 20.83 6.35 -20.92
CA PHE A 11 21.10 6.57 -19.51
C PHE A 11 22.25 7.54 -19.26
N LEU A 12 23.22 7.67 -20.17
CA LEU A 12 24.35 8.64 -20.05
C LEU A 12 25.05 8.63 -18.67
N GLY A 13 25.14 7.47 -18.02
CA GLY A 13 25.72 7.32 -16.67
C GLY A 13 24.75 7.58 -15.50
N HIS A 14 23.49 7.97 -15.76
CA HIS A 14 22.45 8.03 -14.75
C HIS A 14 22.02 6.63 -14.27
N ARG A 15 21.46 6.58 -13.06
CA ARG A 15 20.94 5.37 -12.44
C ARG A 15 19.84 4.73 -13.30
N HIS A 16 19.90 3.41 -13.44
CA HIS A 16 18.91 2.58 -14.12
C HIS A 16 18.46 1.44 -13.20
N TYR A 17 17.34 0.81 -13.53
CA TYR A 17 16.75 -0.29 -12.78
C TYR A 17 16.47 -1.46 -13.72
N GLU A 18 16.94 -2.66 -13.37
CA GLU A 18 16.75 -3.84 -14.21
C GLU A 18 15.65 -4.76 -13.70
N ARG A 19 14.85 -5.31 -14.62
CA ARG A 19 13.86 -6.36 -14.32
C ARG A 19 13.68 -7.30 -15.49
N LYS A 20 13.81 -8.60 -15.24
CA LYS A 20 13.72 -9.65 -16.28
C LYS A 20 14.64 -9.37 -17.48
N GLY A 21 15.85 -8.84 -17.22
CA GLY A 21 16.83 -8.49 -18.24
C GLY A 21 16.56 -7.20 -19.02
N LEU A 22 15.53 -6.43 -18.64
CA LEU A 22 15.21 -5.15 -19.28
C LEU A 22 15.58 -3.98 -18.36
N ALA A 23 16.20 -2.94 -18.92
CA ALA A 23 16.60 -1.74 -18.19
C ALA A 23 15.54 -0.62 -18.29
N TYR A 24 15.20 -0.03 -17.15
CA TYR A 24 14.19 1.02 -17.02
C TYR A 24 14.79 2.26 -16.37
N CYS A 25 14.36 3.45 -16.78
CA CYS A 25 14.59 4.65 -15.99
C CYS A 25 13.75 4.58 -14.70
N GLU A 26 14.15 5.34 -13.68
CA GLU A 26 13.48 5.37 -12.37
C GLU A 26 11.96 5.57 -12.49
N GLN A 27 11.53 6.53 -13.32
CA GLN A 27 10.12 6.85 -13.52
C GLN A 27 9.33 5.67 -14.08
N HIS A 28 9.84 5.01 -15.14
CA HIS A 28 9.13 3.89 -15.75
C HIS A 28 9.19 2.64 -14.88
N TYR A 29 10.30 2.40 -14.20
CA TYR A 29 10.40 1.32 -13.24
C TYR A 29 9.35 1.48 -12.14
N HIS A 30 9.32 2.62 -11.44
CA HIS A 30 8.35 2.84 -10.37
C HIS A 30 6.90 2.88 -10.86
N LYS A 31 6.65 3.35 -12.09
CA LYS A 31 5.30 3.30 -12.67
C LYS A 31 4.81 1.89 -12.97
N LEU A 32 5.68 1.04 -13.53
CA LEU A 32 5.31 -0.34 -13.89
C LEU A 32 5.29 -1.26 -12.66
N TYR A 33 6.17 -0.99 -11.71
CA TYR A 33 6.64 -1.99 -10.76
C TYR A 33 6.77 -1.48 -9.32
N GLY A 34 6.63 -0.18 -9.12
CA GLY A 34 6.63 0.43 -7.81
C GLY A 34 5.27 0.29 -7.12
N ASN A 35 5.24 0.78 -5.88
CA ASN A 35 4.01 0.91 -5.13
C ASN A 35 3.23 2.12 -5.64
N VAL A 36 1.97 1.91 -6.04
CA VAL A 36 1.06 3.00 -6.43
C VAL A 36 0.27 3.46 -5.22
N CYS A 37 0.24 4.76 -4.98
CA CYS A 37 -0.52 5.33 -3.88
C CYS A 37 -2.02 5.23 -4.14
N TYR A 38 -2.76 4.61 -3.22
CA TYR A 38 -4.21 4.46 -3.33
C TYR A 38 -4.97 5.79 -3.32
N LYS A 39 -4.43 6.87 -2.72
CA LYS A 39 -5.07 8.20 -2.68
C LYS A 39 -4.87 8.99 -3.97
N CYS A 40 -3.63 9.08 -4.48
CA CYS A 40 -3.32 9.96 -5.62
C CYS A 40 -3.12 9.22 -6.96
N GLY A 41 -3.02 7.90 -6.96
CA GLY A 41 -2.80 7.10 -8.19
C GLY A 41 -1.39 7.20 -8.77
N GLU A 42 -0.49 7.94 -8.13
CA GLU A 42 0.90 8.07 -8.57
C GLU A 42 1.80 7.00 -7.94
N ALA A 43 2.90 6.68 -8.61
CA ALA A 43 3.95 5.84 -8.03
C ALA A 43 4.60 6.55 -6.83
N CYS A 44 4.73 5.85 -5.71
CA CYS A 44 5.41 6.36 -4.55
C CYS A 44 6.92 6.44 -4.84
N GLY A 45 7.49 7.64 -4.85
CA GLY A 45 8.91 7.89 -5.17
C GLY A 45 9.91 7.58 -4.04
N GLY A 46 9.56 6.70 -3.09
CA GLY A 46 10.39 6.42 -1.93
C GLY A 46 9.68 5.57 -0.89
N GLU A 47 9.83 5.93 0.39
CA GLU A 47 9.14 5.25 1.49
C GLU A 47 7.62 5.26 1.29
N VAL A 48 7.00 4.14 1.63
CA VAL A 48 5.57 3.93 1.51
C VAL A 48 4.97 3.52 2.83
N PHE A 49 3.74 3.97 3.04
CA PHE A 49 2.91 3.46 4.09
C PHE A 49 2.12 2.27 3.55
N GLN A 50 2.37 1.08 4.10
CA GLN A 50 1.57 -0.11 3.79
C GLN A 50 0.51 -0.30 4.87
N ALA A 51 -0.75 -0.12 4.48
CA ALA A 51 -1.89 -0.26 5.37
C ALA A 51 -3.14 -0.64 4.57
N LEU A 52 -4.06 -1.39 5.19
CA LEU A 52 -5.32 -1.80 4.57
C LEU A 52 -5.12 -2.63 3.27
N GLN A 53 -4.04 -3.43 3.22
CA GLN A 53 -3.60 -4.16 2.01
C GLN A 53 -3.37 -3.25 0.79
N LYS A 54 -3.02 -1.99 1.05
CA LYS A 54 -2.81 -0.95 0.04
C LYS A 54 -1.51 -0.19 0.33
N SER A 55 -0.97 0.44 -0.70
CA SER A 55 0.20 1.31 -0.59
C SER A 55 -0.22 2.77 -0.63
N TRP A 56 0.44 3.60 0.17
CA TRP A 56 0.18 5.02 0.27
C TRP A 56 1.51 5.79 0.30
N CYS A 57 1.56 6.95 -0.34
CA CYS A 57 2.64 7.90 -0.10
C CYS A 57 2.57 8.39 1.35
N ILE A 58 3.72 8.63 1.98
CA ILE A 58 3.79 9.22 3.34
C ILE A 58 2.99 10.52 3.43
N LYS A 59 3.05 11.37 2.39
CA LYS A 59 2.28 12.63 2.30
C LYS A 59 0.76 12.43 2.20
N CYS A 60 0.31 11.28 1.68
CA CYS A 60 -1.09 11.00 1.37
C CYS A 60 -1.79 10.17 2.45
N PHE A 61 -1.06 9.56 3.37
CA PHE A 61 -1.65 8.78 4.45
C PHE A 61 -2.26 9.72 5.51
N ALA A 62 -3.58 9.94 5.40
CA ALA A 62 -4.33 10.88 6.22
C ALA A 62 -5.77 10.38 6.43
N CYS A 63 -6.40 10.86 7.49
CA CYS A 63 -7.79 10.53 7.79
C CYS A 63 -8.71 10.91 6.63
N SER A 64 -9.52 9.98 6.13
CA SER A 64 -10.46 10.23 5.03
C SER A 64 -11.56 11.25 5.34
N LEU A 65 -11.82 11.52 6.62
CA LEU A 65 -12.90 12.40 7.07
C LEU A 65 -12.44 13.80 7.48
N CYS A 66 -11.17 13.99 7.82
CA CYS A 66 -10.68 15.28 8.30
C CYS A 66 -9.30 15.66 7.76
N ASP A 67 -8.74 14.86 6.85
CA ASP A 67 -7.43 15.03 6.23
C ASP A 67 -6.25 15.20 7.20
N LYS A 68 -6.44 14.90 8.48
CA LYS A 68 -5.34 14.88 9.46
C LYS A 68 -4.33 13.82 9.03
N LYS A 69 -3.10 14.25 8.74
CA LYS A 69 -1.96 13.38 8.45
C LYS A 69 -1.73 12.39 9.59
N MET A 70 -1.41 11.15 9.22
CA MET A 70 -1.16 10.06 10.15
C MET A 70 0.20 9.44 9.85
N ASP A 71 0.83 8.88 10.88
CA ASP A 71 2.11 8.20 10.80
C ASP A 71 2.00 6.76 11.33
N HIS A 72 3.13 6.05 11.40
CA HIS A 72 3.18 4.65 11.83
C HIS A 72 2.81 4.46 13.31
N ARG A 73 2.81 5.54 14.11
CA ARG A 73 2.46 5.52 15.53
C ARG A 73 1.00 5.90 15.75
N THR A 74 0.36 6.52 14.76
CA THR A 74 -1.01 7.00 14.86
C THR A 74 -1.98 5.84 14.76
N LYS A 75 -2.81 5.63 15.79
CA LYS A 75 -3.92 4.67 15.73
C LYS A 75 -4.99 5.16 14.74
N PHE A 76 -5.32 4.31 13.77
CA PHE A 76 -6.37 4.53 12.79
C PHE A 76 -7.28 3.29 12.67
N TYR A 77 -8.42 3.47 12.02
CA TYR A 77 -9.44 2.46 11.80
C TYR A 77 -9.78 2.42 10.31
N GLU A 78 -10.13 1.24 9.78
CA GLU A 78 -10.58 1.10 8.40
C GLU A 78 -12.08 1.45 8.30
N PHE A 79 -12.43 2.34 7.38
CA PHE A 79 -13.81 2.64 7.01
C PHE A 79 -13.88 2.96 5.51
N ASP A 80 -14.80 2.32 4.79
CA ASP A 80 -14.91 2.45 3.33
C ASP A 80 -13.56 2.24 2.62
N MET A 81 -12.83 1.19 3.01
CA MET A 81 -11.48 0.87 2.49
C MET A 81 -10.43 1.98 2.66
N LYS A 82 -10.69 2.97 3.53
CA LYS A 82 -9.85 4.15 3.75
C LYS A 82 -9.52 4.32 5.24
N PRO A 83 -8.38 4.95 5.57
CA PRO A 83 -7.96 5.10 6.95
C PRO A 83 -8.70 6.28 7.61
N THR A 84 -9.25 6.04 8.80
CA THR A 84 -9.99 7.00 9.61
C THR A 84 -9.33 7.15 10.97
N CYS A 85 -9.04 8.39 11.40
CA CYS A 85 -8.43 8.61 12.71
C CYS A 85 -9.39 8.26 13.86
N LYS A 86 -8.84 7.91 15.03
CA LYS A 86 -9.63 7.61 16.24
C LYS A 86 -10.71 8.67 16.54
N ARG A 87 -10.35 9.96 16.47
CA ARG A 87 -11.28 11.06 16.77
C ARG A 87 -12.51 11.07 15.85
N CYS A 88 -12.34 10.74 14.58
CA CYS A 88 -13.45 10.66 13.63
C CYS A 88 -14.23 9.36 13.80
N TYR A 89 -13.53 8.25 14.01
CA TYR A 89 -14.14 6.95 14.31
C TYR A 89 -15.04 7.01 15.56
N ASP A 90 -14.60 7.68 16.62
CA ASP A 90 -15.35 7.82 17.87
C ASP A 90 -16.66 8.61 17.70
N ARG A 91 -16.81 9.40 16.63
CA ARG A 91 -18.06 10.12 16.31
C ARG A 91 -19.09 9.25 15.58
N PHE A 92 -18.72 8.07 15.10
CA PHE A 92 -19.67 7.19 14.42
C PHE A 92 -20.72 6.64 15.38
N PRO A 93 -21.97 6.42 14.89
CA PRO A 93 -22.99 5.69 15.62
C PRO A 93 -22.52 4.30 16.05
N THR A 94 -23.06 3.81 17.17
CA THR A 94 -22.67 2.52 17.77
C THR A 94 -22.89 1.36 16.79
N GLU A 95 -23.98 1.38 16.03
CA GLU A 95 -24.32 0.37 15.04
C GLU A 95 -23.28 0.32 13.91
N LEU A 96 -22.78 1.48 13.49
CA LEU A 96 -21.76 1.57 12.44
C LEU A 96 -20.42 1.02 12.94
N LYS A 97 -20.01 1.40 14.17
CA LYS A 97 -18.79 0.85 14.81
C LYS A 97 -18.85 -0.66 14.95
N LYS A 98 -20.03 -1.21 15.31
CA LYS A 98 -20.24 -2.66 15.41
C LYS A 98 -20.02 -3.35 14.07
N ARG A 99 -20.64 -2.86 13.00
CA ARG A 99 -20.46 -3.40 11.63
C ARG A 99 -19.00 -3.37 11.18
N ILE A 100 -18.29 -2.27 11.46
CA ILE A 100 -16.86 -2.15 11.15
C ILE A 100 -16.06 -3.21 11.93
N SER A 101 -16.32 -3.36 13.23
CA SER A 101 -15.63 -4.36 14.06
C SER A 101 -15.91 -5.80 13.60
N ASP A 102 -17.13 -6.11 13.20
CA ASP A 102 -17.51 -7.45 12.76
C ASP A 102 -16.83 -7.79 11.42
N SER A 103 -16.80 -6.85 10.48
CA SER A 103 -16.06 -7.00 9.22
C SER A 103 -14.56 -7.25 9.41
N LEU A 104 -13.94 -6.61 10.41
CA LEU A 104 -12.54 -6.85 10.77
C LEU A 104 -12.32 -8.27 11.30
N LYS A 105 -13.21 -8.77 12.17
CA LYS A 105 -13.14 -10.15 12.67
C LYS A 105 -13.29 -11.18 11.56
N ASP A 106 -14.23 -10.96 10.64
CA ASP A 106 -14.45 -11.86 9.50
C ASP A 106 -13.19 -11.96 8.62
N ARG A 107 -12.54 -10.81 8.36
CA ARG A 107 -11.27 -10.78 7.62
C ARG A 107 -10.14 -11.49 8.35
N ASP A 108 -10.05 -11.34 9.68
CA ASP A 108 -9.04 -12.04 10.47
C ASP A 108 -9.26 -13.56 10.45
N ILE A 109 -10.51 -14.02 10.54
CA ILE A 109 -10.88 -15.44 10.39
C ILE A 109 -10.50 -15.95 8.99
N GLU A 110 -10.81 -15.20 7.93
CA GLU A 110 -10.46 -15.59 6.57
C GLU A 110 -8.94 -15.66 6.38
N ASN A 111 -8.20 -14.69 6.90
CA ASN A 111 -6.74 -14.68 6.86
C ASN A 111 -6.14 -15.88 7.61
N GLN A 112 -6.72 -16.27 8.76
CA GLN A 112 -6.31 -17.47 9.48
C GLN A 112 -6.58 -18.75 8.66
N ARG A 113 -7.75 -18.87 8.03
CA ARG A 113 -8.08 -20.00 7.14
C ARG A 113 -7.13 -20.11 5.96
N ARG A 114 -6.81 -18.99 5.30
CA ARG A 114 -5.86 -18.95 4.19
C ARG A 114 -4.46 -19.39 4.62
N ARG A 115 -4.01 -19.00 5.82
CA ARG A 115 -2.74 -19.47 6.39
C ARG A 115 -2.75 -20.98 6.65
N SER A 116 -3.82 -21.53 7.22
CA SER A 116 -3.95 -22.97 7.46
C SER A 116 -4.00 -23.81 6.18
N LEU A 117 -4.46 -23.25 5.07
CA LEU A 117 -4.54 -23.92 3.76
C LEU A 117 -3.29 -23.74 2.90
N SER A 118 -2.31 -22.91 3.33
CA SER A 118 -1.09 -22.68 2.55
C SER A 118 -0.11 -23.86 2.68
N PRO A 119 0.31 -24.53 1.59
CA PRO A 119 1.26 -25.65 1.65
C PRO A 119 2.72 -25.25 1.98
N ALA A 120 2.97 -24.02 2.44
CA ALA A 120 4.31 -23.45 2.56
C ALA A 120 4.97 -23.64 3.95
N ALA A 121 4.69 -24.77 4.61
CA ALA A 121 5.48 -25.28 5.73
C ALA A 121 6.24 -26.56 5.33
N MET A 122 6.59 -26.71 4.06
CA MET A 122 7.44 -27.80 3.57
C MET A 122 8.70 -27.23 2.93
N ARG A 123 9.85 -27.58 3.53
CA ARG A 123 11.27 -27.34 3.19
C ARG A 123 11.99 -26.27 4.01
N GLN A 124 12.61 -26.73 5.09
CA GLN A 124 14.07 -26.75 5.14
C GLN A 124 14.50 -28.17 5.52
N VAL A 125 15.11 -28.86 4.55
CA VAL A 125 16.09 -29.94 4.77
C VAL A 125 17.43 -29.25 4.83
#